data_AF-A0A429FZ48-F1
#
_entry.id   AF-A0A429FZ48-F1
#
_cell.length_a   1.000
_cell.length_b   1.000
_cell.length_c   1.000
_cell.angle_alpha   90.00
_cell.angle_beta   90.00
_cell.angle_gamma   90.00
#
_symmetry.space_group_name_H-M   'P 1'
#
loop_
_entity.id
_entity.type
_entity.pdbx_description
1 polymer ?
#
loop_
_entity_poly.entity_id
_entity_poly.type
_entity_poly.pdbx_seq_one_letter_code
_entity_poly.pdbx_strand_id
1 'polypeptide(L)'
;MTTNEVSDGSATREVRRRLEEERRKREAQLVALEEEIDRTPLEEVEAADYSRAENLRQSLAEIDGALRRVDEGAYGRCEGCAQDIPAGRLEILPYARYCVRCQGRATR
;
A
#
# COMPACT_ATOMS: atom_id res chain seq x y z
N MET A 1 4.77 37.63 7.16
CA MET A 1 5.55 36.38 7.35
C MET A 1 4.57 35.22 7.46
N THR A 2 4.02 34.72 6.36
CA THR A 2 3.24 33.46 6.32
C THR A 2 3.16 32.97 4.88
N THR A 3 4.10 32.14 4.45
CA THR A 3 4.10 31.47 3.13
C THR A 3 4.43 30.00 3.29
N ASN A 4 3.76 29.28 4.20
CA ASN A 4 4.05 27.85 4.39
C ASN A 4 2.82 26.92 4.44
N GLU A 5 1.61 27.43 4.24
CA GLU A 5 0.40 26.56 4.23
C GLU A 5 0.18 25.86 2.87
N VAL A 6 0.76 26.38 1.79
CA VAL A 6 0.59 25.83 0.43
C VAL A 6 1.50 24.62 0.16
N SER A 7 2.61 24.49 0.91
CA SER A 7 3.61 23.42 0.74
C SER A 7 3.20 22.09 1.36
N ASP A 8 2.51 22.11 2.50
CA ASP A 8 2.12 20.89 3.23
C ASP A 8 0.94 20.16 2.52
N GLY A 9 0.05 20.94 1.93
CA GLY A 9 -1.05 20.43 1.11
C GLY A 9 -0.62 19.92 -0.27
N SER A 10 0.54 20.33 -0.81
CA SER A 10 1.05 19.80 -2.08
C SER A 10 1.73 18.44 -1.89
N ALA A 11 2.52 18.28 -0.82
CA ALA A 11 3.16 17.01 -0.47
C ALA A 11 2.13 15.90 -0.18
N THR A 12 1.10 16.22 0.60
CA THR A 12 -0.02 15.31 0.89
C THR A 12 -0.77 14.89 -0.38
N ARG A 13 -1.02 15.82 -1.31
CA ARG A 13 -1.67 15.53 -2.60
C ARG A 13 -0.82 14.61 -3.48
N GLU A 14 0.49 14.84 -3.52
CA GLU A 14 1.41 14.02 -4.31
C GLU A 14 1.50 12.58 -3.77
N VAL A 15 1.60 12.43 -2.45
CA VAL A 15 1.55 11.11 -1.80
C VAL A 15 0.23 10.40 -2.10
N ARG A 16 -0.91 11.10 -1.97
CA ARG A 16 -2.22 10.51 -2.28
C ARG A 16 -2.30 10.06 -3.73
N ARG A 17 -1.92 10.92 -4.68
CA ARG A 17 -1.89 10.60 -6.13
C ARG A 17 -1.10 9.33 -6.39
N ARG A 18 0.09 9.22 -5.79
CA ARG A 18 0.95 8.04 -5.92
C ARG A 18 0.29 6.78 -5.36
N LEU A 19 -0.32 6.85 -4.18
CA LEU A 19 -1.00 5.71 -3.57
C LEU A 19 -2.21 5.26 -4.40
N GLU A 20 -2.99 6.19 -4.94
CA GLU A 20 -4.13 5.89 -5.82
C GLU A 20 -3.68 5.25 -7.14
N GLU A 21 -2.57 5.69 -7.72
CA GLU A 21 -1.96 5.05 -8.90
C GLU A 21 -1.56 3.61 -8.60
N GLU A 22 -0.87 3.38 -7.48
CA GLU A 22 -0.48 2.05 -7.04
C GLU A 22 -1.70 1.14 -6.74
N ARG A 23 -2.78 1.72 -6.18
CA ARG A 23 -4.06 1.06 -5.92
C ARG A 23 -4.72 0.61 -7.22
N ARG A 24 -4.94 1.54 -8.16
CA ARG A 24 -5.58 1.24 -9.46
C ARG A 24 -4.83 0.14 -10.21
N LYS A 25 -3.49 0.18 -10.19
CA LYS A 25 -2.66 -0.85 -10.83
C LYS A 25 -2.89 -2.24 -10.22
N ARG A 26 -2.88 -2.35 -8.90
CA ARG A 26 -3.09 -3.64 -8.20
C ARG A 26 -4.52 -4.14 -8.31
N GLU A 27 -5.49 -3.24 -8.28
CA GLU A 27 -6.91 -3.56 -8.49
C GLU A 27 -7.13 -4.14 -9.88
N ALA A 28 -6.56 -3.52 -10.92
CA ALA A 28 -6.59 -4.06 -12.28
C ALA A 28 -5.90 -5.43 -12.39
N GLN A 29 -4.76 -5.63 -11.70
CA GLN A 29 -4.08 -6.93 -11.64
C GLN A 29 -4.91 -8.01 -10.94
N LEU A 30 -5.60 -7.66 -9.85
CA LEU A 30 -6.46 -8.58 -9.10
C LEU A 30 -7.65 -9.01 -9.96
N VAL A 31 -8.36 -8.06 -10.55
CA VAL A 31 -9.51 -8.35 -11.43
C VAL A 31 -9.10 -9.25 -12.57
N ALA A 32 -8.01 -8.93 -13.28
CA ALA A 32 -7.54 -9.75 -14.39
C ALA A 32 -7.20 -11.19 -13.97
N LEU A 33 -6.61 -11.37 -12.78
CA LEU A 33 -6.30 -12.68 -12.23
C LEU A 33 -7.54 -13.44 -11.77
N GLU A 34 -8.47 -12.78 -11.10
CA GLU A 34 -9.73 -13.40 -10.66
C GLU A 34 -10.55 -13.87 -11.87
N GLU A 35 -10.62 -13.07 -12.93
CA GLU A 35 -11.26 -13.50 -14.18
C GLU A 35 -10.52 -14.67 -14.87
N GLU A 36 -9.20 -14.78 -14.73
CA GLU A 36 -8.41 -15.91 -15.23
C GLU A 36 -8.73 -17.18 -14.44
N ILE A 37 -8.76 -17.08 -13.11
CA ILE A 37 -9.15 -18.18 -12.21
C ILE A 37 -10.57 -18.65 -12.52
N ASP A 38 -11.54 -17.74 -12.64
CA ASP A 38 -12.95 -18.07 -12.91
C ASP A 38 -13.16 -18.79 -14.25
N ARG A 39 -12.30 -18.51 -15.24
CA ARG A 39 -12.34 -19.15 -16.56
C ARG A 39 -11.61 -20.50 -16.61
N THR A 40 -10.85 -20.83 -15.58
CA THR A 40 -10.03 -22.04 -15.50
C THR A 40 -10.82 -23.13 -14.75
N PRO A 41 -10.89 -24.38 -15.28
CA PRO A 41 -11.48 -25.49 -14.54
C PRO A 41 -10.84 -25.66 -13.17
N LEU A 42 -11.64 -25.91 -12.12
CA LEU A 42 -11.16 -25.93 -10.74
C LEU A 42 -10.01 -26.93 -10.50
N GLU A 43 -9.99 -28.04 -11.24
CA GLU A 43 -8.96 -29.06 -11.16
C GLU A 43 -7.62 -28.61 -11.78
N GLU A 44 -7.63 -27.56 -12.61
CA GLU A 44 -6.47 -27.00 -13.30
C GLU A 44 -5.92 -25.74 -12.62
N VAL A 45 -6.68 -25.11 -11.70
CA VAL A 45 -6.22 -23.91 -10.98
C VAL A 45 -5.07 -24.25 -10.03
N GLU A 46 -3.96 -23.52 -10.14
CA GLU A 46 -2.82 -23.73 -9.28
C GLU A 46 -2.98 -23.02 -7.93
N ALA A 47 -2.47 -23.62 -6.85
CA ALA A 47 -2.43 -22.96 -5.53
C ALA A 47 -1.67 -21.62 -5.55
N ALA A 48 -0.78 -21.45 -6.53
CA ALA A 48 -0.05 -20.21 -6.78
C ALA A 48 -0.98 -19.06 -7.20
N ASP A 49 -2.06 -19.32 -7.93
CA ASP A 49 -3.00 -18.28 -8.40
C ASP A 49 -3.79 -17.69 -7.24
N TYR A 50 -4.35 -18.54 -6.38
CA TYR A 50 -4.99 -18.10 -5.15
C TYR A 50 -4.04 -17.34 -4.24
N SER A 51 -2.80 -17.82 -4.09
CA SER A 51 -1.76 -17.13 -3.32
C SER A 51 -1.46 -15.75 -3.91
N ARG A 52 -1.39 -15.62 -5.24
CA ARG A 52 -1.16 -14.35 -5.93
C ARG A 52 -2.33 -13.39 -5.74
N ALA A 53 -3.57 -13.87 -5.83
CA ALA A 53 -4.77 -13.08 -5.56
C ALA A 53 -4.78 -12.57 -4.11
N GLU A 54 -4.44 -13.42 -3.14
CA GLU A 54 -4.40 -13.03 -1.73
C GLU A 54 -3.32 -11.98 -1.45
N ASN A 55 -2.13 -12.13 -2.05
CA ASN A 55 -1.08 -11.11 -1.94
C ASN A 55 -1.50 -9.76 -2.53
N LEU A 56 -2.27 -9.76 -3.62
CA LEU A 56 -2.82 -8.54 -4.21
C LEU A 56 -3.87 -7.90 -3.29
N ARG A 57 -4.79 -8.69 -2.71
CA ARG A 57 -5.78 -8.20 -1.73
C ARG A 57 -5.10 -7.62 -0.49
N GLN A 58 -4.09 -8.30 0.04
CA GLN A 58 -3.31 -7.80 1.19
C GLN A 58 -2.62 -6.48 0.85
N SER A 59 -2.01 -6.38 -0.34
CA SER A 59 -1.37 -5.14 -0.80
C SER A 59 -2.38 -4.00 -0.95
N LEU A 60 -3.59 -4.27 -1.48
CA LEU A 60 -4.66 -3.27 -1.58
C LEU A 60 -5.10 -2.79 -0.19
N ALA A 61 -5.27 -3.70 0.77
CA ALA A 61 -5.60 -3.35 2.15
C ALA A 61 -4.52 -2.46 2.80
N GLU A 62 -3.24 -2.71 2.52
CA GLU A 62 -2.15 -1.85 2.99
C GLU A 62 -2.17 -0.46 2.35
N ILE A 63 -2.49 -0.37 1.05
CA ILE A 63 -2.63 0.90 0.34
C ILE A 63 -3.83 1.69 0.85
N ASP A 64 -4.98 1.04 1.05
CA ASP A 64 -6.16 1.68 1.63
C ASP A 64 -5.86 2.18 3.05
N GLY A 65 -5.11 1.40 3.85
CA GLY A 65 -4.60 1.83 5.15
C GLY A 65 -3.69 3.06 5.05
N ALA A 66 -2.80 3.11 4.05
CA ALA A 66 -1.93 4.26 3.82
C ALA A 66 -2.71 5.50 3.40
N LEU A 67 -3.72 5.37 2.53
CA LEU A 67 -4.61 6.46 2.13
C LEU A 67 -5.34 7.05 3.34
N ARG A 68 -5.88 6.20 4.23
CA ARG A 68 -6.47 6.68 5.49
C ARG A 68 -5.47 7.46 6.34
N ARG A 69 -4.23 6.99 6.46
CA ARG A 69 -3.18 7.72 7.20
C ARG A 69 -2.85 9.07 6.55
N VAL A 70 -2.95 9.19 5.23
CA VAL A 70 -2.82 10.50 4.54
C VAL A 70 -3.96 11.43 4.94
N ASP A 71 -5.19 10.93 4.96
CA ASP A 71 -6.38 11.70 5.34
C ASP A 71 -6.32 12.16 6.81
N GLU A 72 -5.78 11.33 7.69
CA GLU A 72 -5.60 11.59 9.12
C GLU A 72 -4.35 12.43 9.44
N GLY A 73 -3.49 12.73 8.45
CA GLY A 73 -2.20 13.41 8.67
C GLY A 73 -1.16 12.57 9.44
N ALA A 74 -1.36 11.25 9.50
CA ALA A 74 -0.48 10.28 10.17
C ALA A 74 0.44 9.52 9.20
N TYR A 75 0.41 9.84 7.90
CA TYR A 75 1.22 9.17 6.90
C TYR A 75 2.73 9.31 7.20
N GLY A 76 3.46 8.22 6.97
CA GLY A 76 4.90 8.16 7.26
C GLY A 76 5.23 7.87 8.72
N ARG A 77 4.26 7.67 9.61
CA ARG A 77 4.50 7.20 10.99
C ARG A 77 4.38 5.69 11.10
N CYS A 78 5.34 5.05 11.78
CA CYS A 78 5.36 3.62 12.04
C CYS A 78 4.28 3.21 13.05
N GLU A 79 3.42 2.27 12.71
CA GLU A 79 2.37 1.76 13.61
C GLU A 79 2.91 0.97 14.81
N GLY A 80 4.16 0.47 14.74
CA GLY A 80 4.76 -0.35 15.81
C GLY A 80 5.57 0.43 16.85
N CYS A 81 6.15 1.56 16.48
CA CYS A 81 6.99 2.37 17.39
C CYS A 81 6.65 3.86 17.41
N ALA A 82 5.65 4.29 16.64
CA ALA A 82 5.23 5.69 16.48
C ALA A 82 6.32 6.67 15.98
N GLN A 83 7.48 6.17 15.55
CA GLN A 83 8.54 6.97 14.93
C GLN A 83 8.35 7.07 13.41
N ASP A 84 9.02 8.02 12.79
CA ASP A 84 8.95 8.19 11.34
C ASP A 84 9.54 6.98 10.58
N ILE A 85 8.85 6.61 9.51
CA ILE A 85 9.31 5.64 8.53
C ILE A 85 10.31 6.37 7.62
N PRO A 86 11.51 5.81 7.39
CA PRO A 86 12.51 6.46 6.55
C PRO A 86 11.95 6.81 5.17
N ALA A 87 12.23 8.03 4.69
CA ALA A 87 11.74 8.51 3.39
C ALA A 87 12.10 7.55 2.24
N GLY A 88 13.35 7.07 2.18
CA GLY A 88 13.78 6.09 1.17
C GLY A 88 12.98 4.77 1.20
N ARG A 89 12.37 4.41 2.33
CA ARG A 89 11.45 3.26 2.40
C ARG A 89 10.09 3.58 1.83
N LEU A 90 9.54 4.78 2.09
CA LEU A 90 8.28 5.25 1.50
C LEU A 90 8.44 5.55 0.00
N GLU A 91 9.66 5.87 -0.44
CA GLU A 91 10.01 6.01 -1.85
C GLU A 91 9.96 4.67 -2.59
N ILE A 92 10.27 3.56 -1.94
CA ILE A 92 10.20 2.21 -2.54
C ILE A 92 8.82 1.58 -2.31
N LEU A 93 8.30 1.70 -1.09
CA LEU A 93 7.07 1.10 -0.61
C LEU A 93 6.18 2.17 0.04
N PRO A 94 5.41 2.94 -0.75
CA PRO A 94 4.66 4.09 -0.25
C PRO A 94 3.56 3.70 0.75
N TYR A 95 3.06 2.47 0.71
CA TYR A 95 2.06 1.97 1.65
C TYR A 95 2.64 1.33 2.91
N ALA A 96 3.97 1.43 3.13
CA ALA A 96 4.61 0.86 4.30
C ALA A 96 3.95 1.33 5.62
N ARG A 97 3.53 0.37 6.44
CA ARG A 97 2.93 0.60 7.77
C ARG A 97 3.94 0.58 8.93
N TYR A 98 5.09 -0.07 8.71
CA TYR A 98 6.14 -0.24 9.71
C TYR A 98 7.48 0.26 9.20
N CYS A 99 8.34 0.72 10.12
CA CYS A 99 9.76 0.94 9.84
C CYS A 99 10.50 -0.40 9.69
N VAL A 100 11.72 -0.38 9.15
CA VAL A 100 12.55 -1.59 8.95
C VAL A 100 12.71 -2.42 10.22
N ARG A 101 12.88 -1.76 11.37
CA ARG A 101 13.05 -2.41 12.68
C ARG A 101 11.78 -3.13 13.13
N CYS A 102 10.61 -2.52 12.94
CA CYS A 102 9.33 -3.08 13.35
C CYS A 102 8.85 -4.16 12.36
N GLN A 103 9.11 -4.01 11.07
CA GLN A 103 8.73 -5.01 10.07
C GLN A 103 9.40 -6.37 10.34
N GLY A 104 10.69 -6.40 10.68
CA GLY A 104 11.39 -7.65 11.00
C GLY A 104 10.86 -8.38 12.25
N ARG A 105 10.00 -7.73 13.05
CA ARG A 105 9.30 -8.34 14.19
C ARG A 105 7.91 -8.85 13.82
N ALA A 106 7.26 -8.25 12.83
CA ALA A 106 5.92 -8.60 12.39
C ALA A 106 5.88 -9.79 11.41
N THR A 107 6.97 -10.03 10.67
CA THR A 107 7.10 -11.14 9.71
C THR A 107 7.73 -12.39 10.35
N ARG A 108 7.57 -12.59 11.66
CA ARG A 108 8.09 -13.75 12.40
C ARG A 108 6.99 -14.50 13.11
#